data_AF-A0A7V7QLM0-F1
#
_entry.id   AF-A0A7V7QLM0-F1
#
_cell.length_a   1.000
_cell.length_b   1.000
_cell.length_c   1.000
_cell.angle_alpha   90.00
_cell.angle_beta   90.00
_cell.angle_gamma   90.00
#
_symmetry.space_group_name_H-M   'P 1'
#
loop_
_entity.id
_entity.type
_entity.pdbx_description
1 polymer ?
#
loop_
_entity_poly.entity_id
_entity_poly.type
_entity_poly.pdbx_seq_one_letter_code
_entity_poly.pdbx_strand_id
1 'polypeptide(L)'
;MSIIGIIIAAVIVGVTGLLIGLFLGIAGEKLKVEVDEKELQIRDALPGNNCGGCGYAGCDALAKAIAEGEAEVSACPVGGSPVADKIGEIMGVAAGETIKEVAFVKCAGTCDKTKQNYEYHGVQDCKMLAFVPGGGPKACDYGCMGFGSCVKVCPFDAIHIIDGIAKVDKEKCKACGKCIAECPKKLIELVPYAAKHLVQCNSKDKGKDVMKGCSVGCIACKMCEKVCEFDAIKVVDNIAHIDYNKCTYCGKCVEKCPKKIIL
;
A
#
# COMPACT_ATOMS: atom_id res chain seq x y z
N MET A 1 65.25 1.28 -18.54
CA MET A 1 64.04 0.41 -18.45
C MET A 1 64.40 -0.95 -18.99
N SER A 2 64.15 -2.02 -18.23
CA SER A 2 64.38 -3.38 -18.72
C SER A 2 63.26 -3.78 -19.67
N ILE A 3 63.56 -3.89 -20.96
CA ILE A 3 62.63 -4.37 -22.01
C ILE A 3 62.05 -5.74 -21.63
N ILE A 4 62.86 -6.60 -21.00
CA ILE A 4 62.46 -7.91 -20.49
C ILE A 4 61.37 -7.78 -19.42
N GLY A 5 61.49 -6.79 -18.51
CA GLY A 5 60.47 -6.55 -17.48
C GLY A 5 59.12 -6.12 -18.04
N ILE A 6 59.12 -5.32 -19.12
CA ILE A 6 57.89 -4.89 -19.80
C ILE A 6 57.22 -6.08 -20.50
N ILE A 7 58.01 -6.93 -21.16
CA ILE A 7 57.50 -8.13 -21.83
C ILE A 7 56.89 -9.11 -20.81
N ILE A 8 57.57 -9.36 -19.69
CA ILE A 8 57.06 -10.24 -18.63
C ILE A 8 55.74 -9.71 -18.05
N ALA A 9 55.66 -8.41 -17.75
CA ALA A 9 54.43 -7.81 -17.24
C ALA A 9 53.27 -7.92 -18.25
N ALA A 10 53.53 -7.67 -19.53
CA ALA A 10 52.52 -7.79 -20.58
C ALA A 10 52.03 -9.24 -20.74
N VAL A 11 52.92 -10.22 -20.68
CA VAL A 11 52.57 -11.65 -20.75
C VAL A 11 51.73 -12.07 -19.54
N ILE A 12 52.11 -11.65 -18.33
CA ILE A 12 51.35 -11.99 -17.12
C ILE A 12 49.93 -11.42 -17.21
N VAL A 13 49.79 -10.14 -17.54
CA VAL A 13 48.46 -9.51 -17.67
C VAL A 13 47.63 -10.17 -18.78
N GLY A 14 48.25 -10.48 -19.92
CA GLY A 14 47.57 -11.13 -21.05
C GLY A 14 47.08 -12.53 -20.69
N VAL A 15 47.91 -13.36 -20.04
CA VAL A 15 47.55 -14.72 -19.61
C VAL A 15 46.46 -14.68 -18.54
N THR A 16 46.59 -13.81 -17.54
CA THR A 16 45.58 -13.67 -16.49
C THR A 16 44.24 -13.20 -17.08
N GLY A 17 44.26 -12.24 -18.00
CA GLY A 17 43.05 -11.78 -18.70
C GLY A 17 42.38 -12.90 -19.51
N LEU A 18 43.17 -13.71 -20.22
CA LEU A 18 42.67 -14.84 -21.00
C LEU A 18 42.03 -15.92 -20.10
N LEU A 19 42.68 -16.25 -18.98
CA LEU A 19 42.17 -17.24 -18.02
C LEU A 19 40.88 -16.77 -17.36
N ILE A 20 40.81 -15.51 -16.93
CA ILE A 20 39.60 -14.94 -16.33
C ILE A 20 38.48 -14.86 -17.38
N GLY A 21 38.78 -14.45 -18.61
CA GLY A 21 37.81 -14.38 -19.69
C GLY A 21 37.21 -15.75 -20.04
N LEU A 22 38.06 -16.77 -20.18
CA LEU A 22 37.61 -18.16 -20.41
C LEU A 22 36.77 -18.68 -19.23
N PHE A 23 37.22 -18.42 -18.00
CA PHE A 23 36.49 -18.84 -16.80
C PHE A 23 35.11 -18.19 -16.72
N LEU A 24 35.00 -16.87 -16.92
CA LEU A 24 33.72 -16.15 -16.90
C LEU A 24 32.81 -16.57 -18.05
N GLY A 25 33.35 -16.83 -19.23
CA GLY A 25 32.59 -17.35 -20.37
C GLY A 25 31.99 -18.73 -20.08
N ILE A 26 32.80 -19.66 -19.57
CA ILE A 26 32.35 -21.00 -19.19
C ILE A 26 31.34 -20.93 -18.04
N ALA A 27 31.61 -20.11 -17.02
CA ALA A 27 30.72 -19.93 -15.88
C ALA A 27 29.38 -19.33 -16.31
N GLY A 28 29.38 -18.35 -17.22
CA GLY A 28 28.18 -17.72 -17.76
C GLY A 28 27.28 -18.71 -18.49
N GLU A 29 27.85 -19.60 -19.30
CA GLU A 29 27.07 -20.61 -20.02
C GLU A 29 26.58 -21.74 -19.09
N LYS A 30 27.43 -22.21 -18.17
CA LYS A 30 27.05 -23.28 -17.22
C LYS A 30 26.04 -22.85 -16.17
N LEU A 31 26.03 -21.58 -15.79
CA LEU A 31 25.11 -21.03 -14.78
C LEU A 31 23.90 -20.33 -15.43
N LYS A 32 23.77 -20.41 -16.75
CA LYS A 32 22.62 -19.84 -17.48
C LYS A 32 21.35 -20.54 -17.01
N VAL A 33 20.47 -19.79 -16.37
CA VAL A 33 19.14 -20.26 -15.98
C VAL A 33 18.25 -20.17 -17.21
N GLU A 34 17.63 -21.27 -17.61
CA GLU A 34 16.58 -21.25 -18.62
C GLU A 34 15.38 -20.50 -18.03
N VAL A 35 15.11 -19.31 -18.55
CA VAL A 35 13.95 -18.51 -18.18
C VAL A 35 12.80 -18.94 -19.09
N ASP A 36 11.66 -19.29 -18.51
CA ASP A 36 10.46 -19.62 -19.28
C ASP A 36 10.08 -18.41 -20.17
N GLU A 37 9.84 -18.65 -21.45
CA GLU A 37 9.45 -17.60 -22.40
C GLU A 37 8.17 -16.87 -21.94
N LYS A 38 7.28 -17.58 -21.24
CA LYS A 38 6.10 -16.98 -20.61
C LYS A 38 6.45 -16.02 -19.49
N GLU A 39 7.43 -16.34 -18.66
CA GLU A 39 7.87 -15.46 -17.56
C GLU A 39 8.29 -14.10 -18.12
N LEU A 40 9.07 -14.09 -19.21
CA LEU A 40 9.49 -12.86 -19.88
C LEU A 40 8.31 -12.07 -20.44
N GLN A 41 7.38 -12.74 -21.13
CA GLN A 41 6.18 -12.09 -21.68
C GLN A 41 5.30 -11.48 -20.59
N ILE A 42 5.08 -12.20 -19.48
CA ILE A 42 4.33 -11.70 -18.33
C ILE A 42 5.05 -10.51 -17.71
N ARG A 43 6.38 -10.59 -17.57
CA ARG A 43 7.20 -9.53 -17.00
C ARG A 43 7.13 -8.23 -17.79
N ASP A 44 7.05 -8.33 -19.12
CA ASP A 44 6.87 -7.19 -20.02
C ASP A 44 5.44 -6.60 -19.96
N ALA A 45 4.43 -7.43 -19.67
CA ALA A 45 3.07 -6.98 -19.44
C ALA A 45 2.90 -6.25 -18.10
N LEU A 46 3.75 -6.54 -17.10
CA LEU A 46 3.68 -5.93 -15.77
C LEU A 46 4.20 -4.47 -15.77
N PRO A 47 3.71 -3.61 -14.85
CA PRO A 47 4.11 -2.19 -14.79
C PRO A 47 5.60 -1.92 -14.47
N GLY A 48 6.39 -2.92 -14.06
CA GLY A 48 7.82 -2.75 -13.74
C GLY A 48 8.14 -1.95 -12.46
N ASN A 49 7.12 -1.52 -11.70
CA ASN A 49 7.29 -0.63 -10.54
C ASN A 49 7.90 -1.27 -9.28
N ASN A 50 8.07 -2.60 -9.26
CA ASN A 50 8.65 -3.35 -8.13
C ASN A 50 8.13 -2.92 -6.75
N CYS A 51 6.81 -2.71 -6.66
CA CYS A 51 6.21 -2.04 -5.51
C CYS A 51 5.88 -2.96 -4.33
N GLY A 52 5.88 -4.28 -4.54
CA GLY A 52 5.51 -5.28 -3.55
C GLY A 52 4.02 -5.38 -3.22
N GLY A 53 3.15 -4.62 -3.90
CA GLY A 53 1.72 -4.55 -3.59
C GLY A 53 0.96 -5.87 -3.78
N CYS A 54 1.46 -6.77 -4.62
CA CYS A 54 0.93 -8.11 -4.83
C CYS A 54 1.45 -9.15 -3.84
N GLY A 55 2.33 -8.78 -2.90
CA GLY A 55 2.96 -9.70 -1.95
C GLY A 55 4.28 -10.35 -2.42
N TYR A 56 4.66 -10.16 -3.69
CA TYR A 56 5.93 -10.65 -4.24
C TYR A 56 7.03 -9.59 -4.16
N ALA A 57 8.30 -10.01 -4.12
CA ALA A 57 9.45 -9.12 -3.97
C ALA A 57 9.61 -8.10 -5.12
N GLY A 58 9.05 -8.38 -6.29
CA GLY A 58 9.13 -7.52 -7.47
C GLY A 58 8.28 -8.05 -8.63
N CYS A 59 8.31 -7.35 -9.75
CA CYS A 59 7.60 -7.74 -10.96
C CYS A 59 8.15 -9.04 -11.55
N ASP A 60 9.46 -9.28 -11.47
CA ASP A 60 10.08 -10.54 -11.92
C ASP A 60 9.60 -11.73 -11.08
N ALA A 61 9.57 -11.57 -9.75
CA ALA A 61 9.07 -12.61 -8.85
C ALA A 61 7.57 -12.91 -9.06
N LEU A 62 6.75 -11.88 -9.32
CA LEU A 62 5.35 -12.08 -9.67
C LEU A 62 5.19 -12.76 -11.04
N ALA A 63 5.96 -12.34 -12.04
CA ALA A 63 5.89 -12.92 -13.38
C ALA A 63 6.21 -14.41 -13.37
N LYS A 64 7.27 -14.78 -12.63
CA LYS A 64 7.63 -16.18 -12.40
C LYS A 64 6.51 -16.96 -11.73
N ALA A 65 5.96 -16.44 -10.62
CA ALA A 65 4.88 -17.09 -9.90
C ALA A 65 3.61 -17.28 -10.75
N ILE A 66 3.29 -16.33 -11.64
CA ILE A 66 2.18 -16.47 -12.58
C ILE A 66 2.50 -17.56 -13.62
N ALA A 67 3.71 -17.55 -14.20
CA ALA A 67 4.13 -18.56 -15.19
C ALA A 67 4.09 -19.99 -14.61
N GLU A 68 4.48 -20.15 -13.34
CA GLU A 68 4.44 -21.41 -12.60
C GLU A 68 3.03 -21.79 -12.11
N GLY A 69 2.05 -20.89 -12.26
CA GLY A 69 0.65 -21.11 -11.82
C GLY A 69 0.43 -20.95 -10.31
N GLU A 70 1.41 -20.41 -9.59
CA GLU A 70 1.33 -20.13 -8.15
C GLU A 70 0.58 -18.83 -7.84
N ALA A 71 0.46 -17.92 -8.82
CA ALA A 71 -0.25 -16.66 -8.71
C ALA A 71 -1.34 -16.52 -9.79
N GLU A 72 -2.44 -15.85 -9.44
CA GLU A 72 -3.48 -15.51 -10.43
C GLU A 72 -2.98 -14.47 -11.44
N VAL A 73 -3.50 -14.51 -12.66
CA VAL A 73 -3.18 -13.52 -13.72
C VAL A 73 -3.59 -12.08 -13.33
N SER A 74 -4.56 -11.96 -12.43
CA SER A 74 -5.08 -10.72 -11.83
C SER A 74 -4.28 -10.22 -10.63
N ALA A 75 -3.21 -10.90 -10.22
CA ALA A 75 -2.52 -10.63 -8.96
C ALA A 75 -1.84 -9.25 -8.87
N CYS A 76 -1.68 -8.51 -9.97
CA CYS A 76 -1.08 -7.17 -9.96
C CYS A 76 -2.12 -6.06 -9.67
N PRO A 77 -2.20 -5.51 -8.44
CA PRO A 77 -3.19 -4.47 -8.12
C PRO A 77 -2.92 -3.15 -8.85
N VAL A 78 -1.66 -2.87 -9.19
CA VAL A 78 -1.24 -1.65 -9.89
C VAL A 78 -1.63 -1.69 -11.37
N GLY A 79 -1.51 -2.87 -11.99
CA GLY A 79 -1.86 -3.08 -13.38
C GLY A 79 -3.37 -3.15 -13.61
N GLY A 80 -4.11 -3.71 -12.64
CA GLY A 80 -5.56 -3.89 -12.73
C GLY A 80 -5.99 -4.76 -13.91
N SER A 81 -7.27 -4.66 -14.30
CA SER A 81 -7.83 -5.44 -15.42
C SER A 81 -7.01 -5.37 -16.71
N PRO A 82 -6.52 -4.20 -17.17
CA PRO A 82 -5.78 -4.13 -18.44
C PRO A 82 -4.50 -4.98 -18.49
N VAL A 83 -3.84 -5.16 -17.33
CA VAL A 83 -2.66 -6.03 -17.23
C VAL A 83 -3.10 -7.48 -17.04
N ALA A 84 -4.15 -7.73 -16.23
CA ALA A 84 -4.71 -9.06 -16.04
C ALA A 84 -5.16 -9.69 -17.37
N ASP A 85 -5.83 -8.92 -18.24
CA ASP A 85 -6.30 -9.38 -19.55
C ASP A 85 -5.13 -9.83 -20.45
N LYS A 86 -4.08 -9.00 -20.54
CA LYS A 86 -2.87 -9.33 -21.32
C LYS A 86 -2.17 -10.58 -20.80
N ILE A 87 -2.04 -10.69 -19.48
CA ILE A 87 -1.43 -11.87 -18.84
C ILE A 87 -2.31 -13.10 -19.04
N GLY A 88 -3.63 -12.95 -18.99
CA GLY A 88 -4.60 -13.99 -19.30
C GLY A 88 -4.44 -14.52 -20.73
N GLU A 89 -4.24 -13.65 -21.71
CA GLU A 89 -3.95 -14.03 -23.10
C GLU A 89 -2.66 -14.85 -23.21
N ILE A 90 -1.58 -14.44 -22.52
CA ILE A 90 -0.30 -15.17 -22.48
C ILE A 90 -0.46 -16.55 -21.84
N MET A 91 -1.23 -16.63 -20.75
CA MET A 91 -1.44 -17.86 -19.99
C MET A 91 -2.55 -18.75 -20.56
N GLY A 92 -3.34 -18.26 -21.53
CA GLY A 92 -4.49 -18.96 -22.09
C GLY A 92 -5.67 -19.11 -21.12
N VAL A 93 -5.79 -18.21 -20.14
CA VAL A 93 -6.86 -18.21 -19.12
C VAL A 93 -7.62 -16.89 -19.13
N ALA A 94 -8.93 -16.94 -18.89
CA ALA A 94 -9.71 -15.71 -18.77
C ALA A 94 -9.30 -14.96 -17.50
N ALA A 95 -8.98 -13.67 -17.64
CA ALA A 95 -8.82 -12.80 -16.49
C ALA A 95 -10.17 -12.66 -15.78
N GLY A 96 -10.23 -13.05 -14.51
CA GLY A 96 -11.42 -12.86 -13.69
C GLY A 96 -11.76 -11.39 -13.50
N GLU A 97 -12.97 -11.10 -13.01
CA GLU A 97 -13.37 -9.73 -12.70
C GLU A 97 -12.53 -9.20 -11.52
N THR A 98 -11.74 -8.15 -11.77
CA THR A 98 -10.95 -7.51 -10.72
C THR A 98 -11.66 -6.28 -10.16
N ILE A 99 -11.80 -6.22 -8.84
CA ILE A 99 -12.35 -5.04 -8.18
C ILE A 99 -11.22 -4.03 -8.05
N LYS A 100 -11.35 -2.88 -8.71
CA LYS A 100 -10.43 -1.75 -8.52
C LYS A 100 -10.52 -1.27 -7.08
N GLU A 101 -9.40 -1.32 -6.36
CA GLU A 101 -9.29 -0.79 -5.00
C GLU A 101 -8.57 0.56 -4.96
N VAL A 102 -8.71 1.28 -3.86
CA VAL A 102 -8.00 2.53 -3.56
C VAL A 102 -7.64 2.61 -2.09
N ALA A 103 -6.52 3.27 -1.78
CA ALA A 103 -6.16 3.55 -0.40
C ALA A 103 -7.13 4.58 0.21
N PHE A 104 -7.50 4.36 1.47
CA PHE A 104 -8.38 5.23 2.23
C PHE A 104 -7.83 5.45 3.63
N VAL A 105 -7.84 6.71 4.07
CA VAL A 105 -7.34 7.13 5.38
C VAL A 105 -8.51 7.22 6.36
N LYS A 106 -8.53 6.34 7.35
CA LYS A 106 -9.60 6.26 8.38
C LYS A 106 -9.49 7.36 9.45
N CYS A 107 -9.51 8.62 9.03
CA CYS A 107 -9.47 9.76 9.95
C CYS A 107 -10.13 11.01 9.35
N ALA A 108 -11.20 11.48 9.99
CA ALA A 108 -11.77 12.82 9.76
C ALA A 108 -11.36 13.85 10.84
N GLY A 109 -10.37 13.51 11.68
CA GLY A 109 -9.89 14.36 12.77
C GLY A 109 -8.96 15.47 12.29
N THR A 110 -9.49 16.42 11.51
CA THR A 110 -8.79 17.65 11.10
C THR A 110 -8.37 18.49 12.32
N CYS A 111 -7.50 19.47 12.10
CA CYS A 111 -6.96 20.32 13.16
C CYS A 111 -8.02 21.04 14.01
N ASP A 112 -9.17 21.38 13.42
CA ASP A 112 -10.30 22.03 14.10
C ASP A 112 -11.21 21.03 14.86
N LYS A 113 -11.15 19.74 14.51
CA LYS A 113 -12.01 18.71 15.10
C LYS A 113 -11.34 17.94 16.24
N THR A 114 -10.01 17.98 16.32
CA THR A 114 -9.22 17.22 17.30
C THR A 114 -8.42 18.16 18.18
N LYS A 115 -8.51 17.97 19.49
CA LYS A 115 -7.73 18.75 20.45
C LYS A 115 -6.23 18.51 20.23
N GLN A 116 -5.43 19.57 20.31
CA GLN A 116 -3.98 19.48 20.35
C GLN A 116 -3.52 19.48 21.81
N ASN A 117 -2.65 18.55 22.17
CA ASN A 117 -2.04 18.48 23.50
C ASN A 117 -0.84 19.43 23.63
N TYR A 118 -0.11 19.65 22.53
CA TYR A 118 1.07 20.50 22.46
C TYR A 118 1.37 20.87 21.01
N GLU A 119 2.23 21.87 20.82
CA GLU A 119 2.79 22.23 19.51
C GLU A 119 4.10 21.47 19.28
N TYR A 120 4.26 20.86 18.10
CA TYR A 120 5.41 20.02 17.79
C TYR A 120 6.29 20.66 16.71
N HIS A 121 7.54 20.97 17.07
CA HIS A 121 8.54 21.59 16.18
C HIS A 121 9.67 20.63 15.77
N GLY A 122 9.46 19.33 15.90
CA GLY A 122 10.48 18.33 15.59
C GLY A 122 10.44 17.80 14.14
N VAL A 123 11.04 16.62 13.96
CA VAL A 123 11.17 15.95 12.67
C VAL A 123 9.80 15.64 12.09
N GLN A 124 9.57 16.05 10.85
CA GLN A 124 8.31 15.81 10.14
C GLN A 124 8.28 14.40 9.54
N ASP A 125 8.19 13.39 10.40
CA ASP A 125 8.09 11.98 10.01
C ASP A 125 7.23 11.17 10.98
N CYS A 126 6.16 10.56 10.47
CA CYS A 126 5.20 9.81 11.26
C CYS A 126 5.86 8.65 12.04
N LYS A 127 6.83 7.93 11.46
CA LYS A 127 7.47 6.79 12.13
C LYS A 127 8.31 7.27 13.31
N MET A 128 9.04 8.37 13.15
CA MET A 128 9.78 8.99 14.26
C MET A 128 8.82 9.50 15.35
N LEU A 129 7.70 10.08 14.95
CA LEU A 129 6.70 10.54 15.91
C LEU A 129 6.03 9.43 16.70
N ALA A 130 6.04 8.18 16.23
CA ALA A 130 5.52 7.06 16.99
C ALA A 130 6.26 6.84 18.33
N PHE A 131 7.49 7.35 18.46
CA PHE A 131 8.29 7.31 19.69
C PHE A 131 8.11 8.54 20.59
N VAL A 132 7.44 9.58 20.11
CA VAL A 132 7.09 10.75 20.92
C VAL A 132 5.90 10.37 21.83
N PRO A 133 5.86 10.80 23.10
CA PRO A 133 4.72 10.56 23.97
C PRO A 133 3.38 10.97 23.33
N GLY A 134 2.39 10.05 23.36
CA GLY A 134 1.10 10.19 22.67
C GLY A 134 1.14 9.89 21.16
N GLY A 135 2.32 9.65 20.59
CA GLY A 135 2.50 9.42 19.17
C GLY A 135 1.97 10.58 18.34
N GLY A 136 2.33 11.82 18.73
CA GLY A 136 2.01 13.06 18.03
C GLY A 136 1.26 14.11 18.87
N PRO A 137 1.12 15.33 18.32
CA PRO A 137 0.54 16.48 19.04
C PRO A 137 -0.98 16.37 19.24
N LYS A 138 -1.67 15.56 18.43
CA LYS A 138 -3.12 15.37 18.55
C LYS A 138 -3.46 14.54 19.79
N ALA A 139 -4.55 14.90 20.44
CA ALA A 139 -5.08 14.17 21.60
C ALA A 139 -5.60 12.76 21.26
N CYS A 140 -5.77 12.43 19.98
CA CYS A 140 -6.19 11.10 19.54
C CYS A 140 -4.98 10.25 19.16
N ASP A 141 -4.73 9.20 19.94
CA ASP A 141 -3.60 8.29 19.74
C ASP A 141 -3.73 7.39 18.49
N TYR A 142 -4.91 7.34 17.86
CA TYR A 142 -5.19 6.46 16.72
C TYR A 142 -5.33 7.21 15.39
N GLY A 143 -5.39 8.55 15.46
CA GLY A 143 -5.68 9.41 14.32
C GLY A 143 -4.46 9.67 13.44
N CYS A 144 -4.72 10.26 12.27
CA CYS A 144 -3.67 10.76 11.41
C CYS A 144 -2.97 11.94 12.09
N MET A 145 -1.64 11.84 12.23
CA MET A 145 -0.83 12.88 12.86
C MET A 145 -0.53 14.07 11.94
N GLY A 146 -0.61 13.89 10.62
CA GLY A 146 -0.41 14.96 9.63
C GLY A 146 1.02 15.15 9.12
N PHE A 147 1.97 14.28 9.45
CA PHE A 147 3.41 14.46 9.11
C PHE A 147 3.87 13.86 7.78
N GLY A 148 2.94 13.27 7.00
CA GLY A 148 3.19 13.02 5.57
C GLY A 148 4.13 11.89 5.19
N SER A 149 4.51 10.94 6.06
CA SER A 149 5.31 9.77 5.61
C SER A 149 4.61 8.98 4.49
N CYS A 150 3.27 8.87 4.55
CA CYS A 150 2.48 8.27 3.46
C CYS A 150 2.52 9.08 2.15
N VAL A 151 2.71 10.40 2.22
CA VAL A 151 2.90 11.26 1.03
C VAL A 151 4.26 10.96 0.41
N LYS A 152 5.32 10.93 1.24
CA LYS A 152 6.70 10.69 0.79
C LYS A 152 6.89 9.35 0.09
N VAL A 153 6.20 8.30 0.53
CA VAL A 153 6.34 6.95 -0.02
C VAL A 153 5.47 6.70 -1.27
N CYS A 154 4.54 7.62 -1.60
CA CYS A 154 3.61 7.41 -2.71
C CYS A 154 4.30 7.77 -4.05
N PRO A 155 4.52 6.79 -4.95
CA PRO A 155 5.17 7.08 -6.24
C PRO A 155 4.20 7.67 -7.28
N PHE A 156 2.91 7.76 -6.95
CA PHE A 156 1.85 8.19 -7.86
C PHE A 156 1.27 9.56 -7.49
N ASP A 157 1.86 10.25 -6.51
CA ASP A 157 1.37 11.56 -6.04
C ASP A 157 -0.13 11.53 -5.68
N ALA A 158 -0.58 10.43 -5.09
CA ALA A 158 -1.99 10.19 -4.80
C ALA A 158 -2.39 10.59 -3.38
N ILE A 159 -1.48 11.08 -2.54
CA ILE A 159 -1.75 11.38 -1.12
C ILE A 159 -1.23 12.77 -0.80
N HIS A 160 -2.06 13.59 -0.16
CA HIS A 160 -1.68 14.93 0.30
C HIS A 160 -2.15 15.18 1.73
N ILE A 161 -1.43 16.02 2.48
CA ILE A 161 -1.89 16.48 3.79
C ILE A 161 -2.79 17.70 3.60
N ILE A 162 -4.05 17.58 4.03
CA ILE A 162 -5.06 18.64 3.95
C ILE A 162 -5.68 18.75 5.33
N ASP A 163 -5.68 19.96 5.92
CA ASP A 163 -6.21 20.23 7.26
C ASP A 163 -5.63 19.35 8.37
N GLY A 164 -4.33 19.00 8.23
CA GLY A 164 -3.58 18.18 9.19
C GLY A 164 -3.93 16.69 9.15
N ILE A 165 -4.60 16.20 8.11
CA ILE A 165 -4.81 14.76 7.86
C ILE A 165 -4.43 14.39 6.43
N ALA A 166 -4.05 13.14 6.21
CA ALA A 166 -3.81 12.63 4.86
C ALA A 166 -5.14 12.40 4.13
N LYS A 167 -5.26 12.88 2.90
CA LYS A 167 -6.36 12.60 1.97
C LYS A 167 -5.78 11.93 0.73
N VAL A 168 -6.52 10.95 0.19
CA VAL A 168 -6.11 10.17 -0.99
C VAL A 168 -6.93 10.61 -2.20
N ASP A 169 -6.24 10.89 -3.30
CA ASP A 169 -6.83 11.04 -4.63
C ASP A 169 -7.09 9.65 -5.23
N LYS A 170 -8.37 9.31 -5.38
CA LYS A 170 -8.82 8.01 -5.90
C LYS A 170 -8.45 7.79 -7.38
N GLU A 171 -8.24 8.86 -8.15
CA GLU A 171 -7.93 8.76 -9.57
C GLU A 171 -6.46 8.42 -9.80
N LYS A 172 -5.58 8.98 -8.97
CA LYS A 172 -4.14 8.71 -9.02
C LYS A 172 -3.75 7.42 -8.30
N CYS A 173 -4.51 7.00 -7.29
CA CYS A 173 -4.19 5.82 -6.50
C CYS A 173 -4.19 4.53 -7.35
N LYS A 174 -3.14 3.73 -7.20
CA LYS A 174 -2.96 2.42 -7.86
C LYS A 174 -2.98 1.24 -6.89
N ALA A 175 -3.54 1.42 -5.70
CA ALA A 175 -3.65 0.37 -4.66
C ALA A 175 -2.35 -0.40 -4.32
N CYS A 176 -1.17 0.20 -4.48
CA CYS A 176 0.11 -0.50 -4.27
C CYS A 176 0.47 -0.83 -2.81
N GLY A 177 -0.33 -0.40 -1.83
CA GLY A 177 -0.13 -0.71 -0.40
C GLY A 177 1.05 -0.01 0.31
N LYS A 178 1.95 0.68 -0.39
CA LYS A 178 3.13 1.35 0.23
C LYS A 178 2.77 2.27 1.40
N CYS A 179 1.71 3.06 1.25
CA CYS A 179 1.24 3.96 2.31
C CYS A 179 0.70 3.23 3.56
N ILE A 180 0.14 2.03 3.39
CA ILE A 180 -0.37 1.19 4.48
C ILE A 180 0.80 0.69 5.31
N ALA A 181 1.84 0.16 4.66
CA ALA A 181 3.07 -0.29 5.31
C ALA A 181 3.81 0.86 6.01
N GLU A 182 3.75 2.06 5.44
CA GLU A 182 4.42 3.25 5.98
C GLU A 182 3.72 3.86 7.19
N CYS A 183 2.41 3.62 7.36
CA CYS A 183 1.63 4.26 8.41
C CYS A 183 1.81 3.57 9.78
N PRO A 184 2.49 4.19 10.76
CA PRO A 184 2.73 3.55 12.06
C PRO A 184 1.44 3.36 12.89
N LYS A 185 0.40 4.16 12.61
CA LYS A 185 -0.91 4.08 13.27
C LYS A 185 -1.87 3.08 12.59
N LYS A 186 -1.46 2.43 11.49
CA LYS A 186 -2.24 1.42 10.73
C LYS A 186 -3.69 1.86 10.43
N LEU A 187 -3.87 3.12 10.06
CA LEU A 187 -5.20 3.70 9.79
C LEU A 187 -5.52 3.83 8.30
N ILE A 188 -4.61 3.42 7.42
CA ILE A 188 -4.81 3.39 5.97
C ILE A 188 -5.16 1.96 5.58
N GLU A 189 -6.18 1.78 4.75
CA GLU A 189 -6.59 0.48 4.21
C GLU A 189 -6.96 0.60 2.73
N LEU A 190 -7.04 -0.53 2.04
CA LEU A 190 -7.62 -0.58 0.69
C LEU A 190 -9.14 -0.77 0.83
N VAL A 191 -9.88 -0.01 0.03
CA VAL A 191 -11.33 -0.10 -0.10
C VAL A 191 -11.70 -0.15 -1.58
N PRO A 192 -12.84 -0.76 -1.95
CA PRO A 192 -13.30 -0.73 -3.33
C PRO A 192 -13.44 0.71 -3.83
N TYR A 193 -13.00 0.97 -5.06
CA TYR A 193 -13.09 2.30 -5.69
C TYR A 193 -14.54 2.81 -5.71
N ALA A 194 -15.48 1.90 -6.00
CA ALA A 194 -16.91 2.16 -6.03
C ALA A 194 -17.56 2.34 -4.64
N ALA A 195 -16.81 2.15 -3.55
CA ALA A 195 -17.35 2.31 -2.20
C ALA A 195 -17.81 3.74 -1.97
N LYS A 196 -19.13 3.91 -1.81
CA LYS A 196 -19.77 5.19 -1.52
C LYS A 196 -19.73 5.56 -0.04
N HIS A 197 -19.69 4.55 0.84
CA HIS A 197 -19.70 4.75 2.27
C HIS A 197 -18.46 4.22 2.95
N LEU A 198 -17.82 5.06 3.75
CA LEU A 198 -16.50 4.80 4.34
C LEU A 198 -16.47 5.28 5.80
N VAL A 199 -16.00 4.45 6.72
CA VAL A 199 -15.86 4.84 8.14
C VAL A 199 -14.56 5.62 8.34
N GLN A 200 -14.66 6.93 8.59
CA GLN A 200 -13.51 7.83 8.68
C GLN A 200 -12.90 7.92 10.10
N CYS A 201 -12.82 6.80 10.82
CA CYS A 201 -12.25 6.74 12.17
C CYS A 201 -11.42 5.47 12.34
N ASN A 202 -10.42 5.52 13.21
CA ASN A 202 -9.60 4.37 13.61
C ASN A 202 -9.42 4.24 15.14
N SER A 203 -10.05 5.12 15.93
CA SER A 203 -9.95 5.05 17.40
C SER A 203 -10.61 3.81 17.96
N LYS A 204 -9.87 3.12 18.84
CA LYS A 204 -10.34 1.96 19.61
C LYS A 204 -10.77 2.34 21.03
N ASP A 205 -10.74 3.62 21.35
CA ASP A 205 -11.12 4.11 22.67
C ASP A 205 -12.63 4.02 22.88
N LYS A 206 -13.04 4.01 24.14
CA LYS A 206 -14.47 4.12 24.49
C LYS A 206 -14.98 5.50 24.07
N GLY A 207 -16.24 5.56 23.66
CA GLY A 207 -16.83 6.80 23.11
C GLY A 207 -16.67 8.04 24.00
N LYS A 208 -16.68 7.89 25.33
CA LYS A 208 -16.41 9.00 26.26
C LYS A 208 -15.01 9.59 26.08
N ASP A 209 -14.01 8.75 25.90
CA ASP A 209 -12.61 9.16 25.75
C ASP A 209 -12.35 9.70 24.33
N VAL A 210 -12.98 9.09 23.31
CA VAL A 210 -13.01 9.66 21.96
C VAL A 210 -13.53 11.09 21.98
N MET A 211 -14.66 11.35 22.66
CA MET A 211 -15.25 12.69 22.72
C MET A 211 -14.41 13.71 23.50
N LYS A 212 -13.50 13.29 24.40
CA LYS A 212 -12.54 14.20 25.04
C LYS A 212 -11.47 14.69 24.05
N GLY A 213 -11.07 13.84 23.11
CA GLY A 213 -9.99 14.13 22.16
C GLY A 213 -10.47 14.65 20.80
N CYS A 214 -11.60 14.14 20.29
CA CYS A 214 -12.08 14.37 18.94
C CYS A 214 -13.60 14.56 18.88
N SER A 215 -14.03 15.66 18.26
CA SER A 215 -15.44 16.03 18.13
C SER A 215 -16.21 15.19 17.10
N VAL A 216 -15.55 14.46 16.19
CA VAL A 216 -16.20 13.68 15.11
C VAL A 216 -15.95 12.17 15.20
N GLY A 217 -15.11 11.71 16.12
CA GLY A 217 -14.73 10.30 16.20
C GLY A 217 -15.91 9.35 16.47
N CYS A 218 -15.78 8.10 16.02
CA CYS A 218 -16.77 7.05 16.30
C CYS A 218 -16.89 6.79 17.80
N ILE A 219 -18.11 6.64 18.30
CA ILE A 219 -18.39 6.44 19.73
C ILE A 219 -18.96 5.05 20.03
N ALA A 220 -18.83 4.10 19.11
CA ALA A 220 -19.30 2.72 19.27
C ALA A 220 -20.81 2.55 19.62
N CYS A 221 -21.68 3.50 19.25
CA CYS A 221 -23.09 3.49 19.66
C CYS A 221 -23.96 2.38 19.03
N LYS A 222 -23.42 1.64 18.04
CA LYS A 222 -24.08 0.58 17.29
C LYS A 222 -25.34 0.97 16.49
N MET A 223 -25.65 2.27 16.36
CA MET A 223 -26.82 2.70 15.56
C MET A 223 -26.70 2.31 14.09
N CYS A 224 -25.51 2.42 13.52
CA CYS A 224 -25.24 2.05 12.13
C CYS A 224 -25.36 0.54 11.89
N GLU A 225 -24.89 -0.29 12.84
CA GLU A 225 -25.06 -1.74 12.83
C GLU A 225 -26.53 -2.13 12.91
N LYS A 226 -27.30 -1.53 13.83
CA LYS A 226 -28.72 -1.83 14.02
C LYS A 226 -29.60 -1.45 12.83
N VAL A 227 -29.26 -0.40 12.07
CA VAL A 227 -30.06 0.05 10.91
C VAL A 227 -29.71 -0.72 9.63
N CYS A 228 -28.61 -1.50 9.63
CA CYS A 228 -28.19 -2.21 8.44
C CYS A 228 -28.98 -3.50 8.26
N GLU A 229 -29.86 -3.52 7.26
CA GLU A 229 -30.67 -4.69 6.90
C GLU A 229 -29.87 -5.82 6.24
N PHE A 230 -28.65 -5.52 5.79
CA PHE A 230 -27.78 -6.45 5.05
C PHE A 230 -26.66 -7.05 5.91
N ASP A 231 -26.63 -6.72 7.21
CA ASP A 231 -25.55 -7.11 8.13
C ASP A 231 -24.14 -6.72 7.63
N ALA A 232 -24.07 -5.64 6.85
CA ALA A 232 -22.86 -5.18 6.18
C ALA A 232 -22.00 -4.26 7.05
N ILE A 233 -22.43 -3.89 8.26
CA ILE A 233 -21.65 -3.04 9.16
C ILE A 233 -21.69 -3.59 10.58
N LYS A 234 -20.51 -3.74 11.19
CA LYS A 234 -20.34 -4.28 12.55
C LYS A 234 -19.50 -3.33 13.40
N VAL A 235 -19.86 -3.18 14.67
CA VAL A 235 -19.06 -2.43 15.63
C VAL A 235 -18.21 -3.40 16.46
N VAL A 236 -16.92 -3.43 16.20
CA VAL A 236 -15.90 -4.27 16.84
C VAL A 236 -14.77 -3.39 17.34
N ASP A 237 -14.21 -3.66 18.53
CA ASP A 237 -13.15 -2.84 19.15
C ASP A 237 -13.49 -1.34 19.26
N ASN A 238 -14.73 -1.06 19.66
CA ASN A 238 -15.27 0.31 19.78
C ASN A 238 -15.36 1.10 18.46
N ILE A 239 -15.26 0.44 17.30
CA ILE A 239 -15.33 1.11 16.01
C ILE A 239 -16.15 0.35 14.98
N ALA A 240 -16.80 1.08 14.07
CA ALA A 240 -17.60 0.51 13.00
C ALA A 240 -16.71 0.06 11.82
N HIS A 241 -17.00 -1.10 11.26
CA HIS A 241 -16.35 -1.68 10.07
C HIS A 241 -17.42 -2.07 9.06
N ILE A 242 -17.20 -1.74 7.78
CA ILE A 242 -18.11 -2.08 6.69
C ILE A 242 -17.54 -3.28 5.93
N ASP A 243 -18.36 -4.32 5.76
CA ASP A 243 -18.14 -5.42 4.83
C ASP A 243 -18.69 -5.02 3.45
N TYR A 244 -17.80 -4.66 2.54
CA TYR A 244 -18.16 -4.19 1.21
C TYR A 244 -18.78 -5.28 0.32
N ASN A 245 -18.61 -6.56 0.66
CA ASN A 245 -19.23 -7.66 -0.10
C ASN A 245 -20.74 -7.76 0.18
N LYS A 246 -21.20 -7.23 1.32
CA LYS A 246 -22.62 -7.21 1.71
C LYS A 246 -23.27 -5.83 1.55
N CYS A 247 -22.47 -4.78 1.46
CA CYS A 247 -22.95 -3.41 1.45
C CYS A 247 -23.61 -3.06 0.11
N THR A 248 -24.87 -2.63 0.15
CA THR A 248 -25.62 -2.16 -1.02
C THR A 248 -25.50 -0.65 -1.27
N TYR A 249 -24.72 0.06 -0.44
CA TYR A 249 -24.54 1.51 -0.51
C TYR A 249 -25.84 2.33 -0.38
N CYS A 250 -26.77 1.89 0.46
CA CYS A 250 -28.08 2.53 0.66
C CYS A 250 -28.09 3.79 1.55
N GLY A 251 -26.98 4.14 2.21
CA GLY A 251 -26.86 5.37 3.01
C GLY A 251 -27.51 5.38 4.39
N LYS A 252 -28.34 4.39 4.76
CA LYS A 252 -29.03 4.35 6.07
C LYS A 252 -28.08 4.51 7.28
N CYS A 253 -26.87 3.94 7.18
CA CYS A 253 -25.84 4.05 8.22
C CYS A 253 -25.29 5.48 8.38
N VAL A 254 -25.14 6.23 7.28
CA VAL A 254 -24.68 7.62 7.25
C VAL A 254 -25.71 8.54 7.92
N GLU A 255 -26.98 8.36 7.56
CA GLU A 255 -28.09 9.15 8.11
C GLU A 255 -28.17 9.01 9.63
N LYS A 256 -28.12 7.77 10.13
CA LYS A 256 -28.23 7.47 11.56
C LYS A 256 -26.99 7.75 12.38
N CYS A 257 -25.82 7.97 11.75
CA CYS A 257 -24.60 8.23 12.51
C CYS A 257 -24.65 9.63 13.16
N PRO A 258 -24.70 9.74 14.51
CA PRO A 258 -24.77 11.04 15.18
C PRO A 258 -23.46 11.84 15.06
N LYS A 259 -22.35 11.16 14.79
CA LYS A 259 -21.03 11.76 14.65
C LYS A 259 -20.69 12.14 13.21
N LYS A 260 -21.53 11.75 12.25
CA LYS A 260 -21.30 11.95 10.80
C LYS A 260 -19.91 11.51 10.35
N ILE A 261 -19.46 10.38 10.90
CA ILE A 261 -18.13 9.81 10.65
C ILE A 261 -18.11 8.77 9.55
N ILE A 262 -19.29 8.41 9.02
CA ILE A 262 -19.44 7.54 7.85
C ILE A 262 -19.75 8.49 6.70
N LEU A 263 -18.90 8.49 5.67
CA LEU A 263 -19.10 9.28 4.45
C LEU A 263 -20.24 8.70 3.59
#